data_AF-A0A2V8DHN9-F1
#
_entry.id   AF-A0A2V8DHN9-F1
#
_cell.length_a   1.000
_cell.length_b   1.000
_cell.length_c   1.000
_cell.angle_alpha   90.00
_cell.angle_beta   90.00
_cell.angle_gamma   90.00
#
_symmetry.space_group_name_H-M   'P 1'
#
loop_
_entity.id
_entity.type
_entity.pdbx_description
1 polymer ?
#
loop_
_entity_poly.entity_id
_entity_poly.type
_entity_poly.pdbx_seq_one_letter_code
_entity_poly.pdbx_strand_id
1 'polypeptide(L)'
;YSRQVSLGAEYLLAPDLTASVNYMFVQGVNLPRTLNSNLLPPVVLTSQNAASLGIPNPTPQQIGREVFGPGRGNSAFNDIFLLENSASSTYNGLTASLNRRMADGWEL
;
A
#
# COMPACT_ATOMS: atom_id res chain seq x y z
N TYR A 1 -13.98 3.61 -5.50
CA TYR A 1 -14.08 2.90 -6.80
C TYR A 1 -12.68 2.66 -7.35
N SER A 2 -12.52 1.78 -8.34
CA SER A 2 -11.20 1.45 -8.93
C SER A 2 -11.11 1.87 -10.40
N ARG A 3 -9.89 2.17 -10.84
CA ARG A 3 -9.50 2.39 -12.23
C ARG A 3 -8.37 1.41 -12.54
N GLN A 4 -8.42 0.78 -13.71
CA GLN A 4 -7.42 -0.22 -14.10
C GLN A 4 -6.99 0.01 -15.55
N VAL A 5 -5.69 -0.11 -15.79
CA VAL A 5 -5.09 -0.13 -17.12
C VAL A 5 -4.16 -1.33 -17.20
N SER A 6 -4.22 -2.07 -18.30
CA SER A 6 -3.31 -3.17 -18.59
C SER A 6 -2.70 -3.00 -19.97
N LEU A 7 -1.39 -3.25 -20.08
CA LEU A 7 -0.63 -3.21 -21.32
C LEU A 7 0.08 -4.54 -21.50
N GLY A 8 0.04 -5.09 -22.70
CA GLY A 8 0.66 -6.37 -23.02
C GLY A 8 1.38 -6.31 -24.36
N ALA A 9 2.54 -6.95 -24.44
CA ALA A 9 3.26 -7.18 -25.69
C ALA A 9 3.69 -8.64 -25.75
N GLU A 10 3.54 -9.24 -26.92
CA GLU A 10 3.96 -10.60 -27.20
C GLU A 10 4.85 -10.59 -28.44
N TYR A 11 5.90 -11.41 -28.41
CA TYR A 11 6.86 -11.51 -29.49
C TYR A 11 7.32 -12.95 -29.68
N LEU A 12 7.21 -13.43 -30.91
CA LEU A 12 7.73 -14.73 -31.33
C LEU A 12 9.25 -14.64 -31.46
N LEU A 13 9.98 -15.29 -30.55
CA LEU A 13 11.45 -15.32 -30.54
C LEU A 13 12.02 -16.36 -31.51
N ALA A 14 11.35 -17.50 -31.65
CA ALA A 14 11.66 -18.58 -32.58
C ALA A 14 10.36 -19.29 -32.97
N PRO A 15 10.31 -20.15 -34.01
CA PRO A 15 9.08 -20.80 -34.46
C PRO A 15 8.24 -21.46 -33.35
N ASP A 16 8.92 -21.91 -32.29
CA ASP A 16 8.30 -22.62 -31.18
C ASP A 16 8.50 -21.91 -29.83
N LEU A 17 9.01 -20.68 -29.82
CA LEU A 17 9.33 -19.93 -28.61
C LEU A 17 8.73 -18.53 -28.66
N THR A 18 7.87 -18.21 -27.70
CA THR A 18 7.22 -16.91 -27.57
C THR A 18 7.54 -16.26 -26.24
N ALA A 19 7.84 -14.97 -26.24
CA ALA A 19 7.97 -14.15 -25.05
C ALA A 19 6.78 -13.21 -24.93
N SER A 20 6.27 -13.03 -23.72
CA SER A 20 5.22 -12.05 -23.42
C SER A 20 5.57 -11.24 -22.20
N VAL A 21 5.26 -9.95 -22.23
CA VAL A 21 5.36 -9.05 -21.09
C VAL A 21 4.02 -8.36 -20.91
N ASN A 22 3.50 -8.38 -19.69
CA ASN A 22 2.25 -7.76 -19.29
C ASN A 22 2.47 -6.86 -18.08
N TYR A 23 1.92 -5.66 -18.14
CA TYR A 23 1.91 -4.69 -17.06
C TYR A 23 0.47 -4.32 -16.70
N MET A 24 0.19 -4.20 -15.41
CA MET A 24 -1.11 -3.83 -14.87
C MET A 24 -0.94 -2.71 -13.85
N PHE A 25 -1.71 -1.65 -14.03
CA PHE A 25 -1.83 -0.53 -13.11
C PHE A 25 -3.25 -0.48 -12.57
N VAL A 26 -3.40 -0.49 -11.24
CA VAL A 26 -4.69 -0.34 -10.57
C VAL A 26 -4.61 0.81 -9.60
N GLN A 27 -5.57 1.72 -9.69
CA GLN A 27 -5.73 2.83 -8.75
C GLN A 27 -7.10 2.73 -8.08
N GLY A 28 -7.11 2.56 -6.76
CA GLY A 28 -8.29 2.74 -5.94
C GLY A 28 -8.39 4.19 -5.46
N VAL A 29 -9.54 4.82 -5.65
CA VAL A 29 -9.83 6.18 -5.16
C VAL A 29 -11.13 6.18 -4.37
N ASN A 30 -11.22 7.09 -3.39
CA ASN A 30 -12.35 7.21 -2.48
C ASN A 30 -12.70 5.86 -1.82
N LEU A 31 -11.68 5.15 -1.36
CA LEU A 31 -11.86 3.89 -0.64
C LEU A 31 -12.37 4.20 0.78
N PRO A 32 -13.31 3.39 1.30
CA PRO A 32 -13.79 3.54 2.66
C PRO A 32 -12.65 3.29 3.65
N ARG A 33 -12.47 4.22 4.59
CA ARG A 33 -11.52 4.12 5.68
C ARG A 33 -12.19 4.58 6.97
N THR A 34 -12.00 3.79 8.02
CA THR A 34 -12.39 4.18 9.38
C THR A 34 -11.28 5.03 9.99
N LEU A 35 -11.61 6.24 10.42
CA LEU A 35 -10.72 7.13 11.16
C LEU A 35 -11.19 7.27 12.61
N ASN A 36 -10.26 7.52 13.51
CA ASN A 36 -10.58 7.95 14.86
C ASN A 36 -10.59 9.48 14.91
N SER A 37 -11.79 10.06 14.84
CA SER A 37 -12.01 11.52 14.87
C SER A 37 -11.76 12.13 16.25
N ASN A 38 -11.60 11.32 17.30
CA ASN A 38 -11.36 11.81 18.65
C ASN A 38 -9.88 12.08 18.96
N LEU A 39 -8.97 11.78 18.03
CA LEU A 39 -7.55 12.08 18.17
C LEU A 39 -7.29 13.58 17.94
N LEU A 40 -6.45 14.16 18.79
CA LEU A 40 -5.90 15.50 18.55
C LEU A 40 -4.93 15.46 17.36
N PRO A 41 -4.63 16.62 16.73
CA PRO A 41 -3.64 16.67 15.66
C PRO A 41 -2.31 16.05 16.08
N PRO A 42 -1.62 15.30 15.19
CA PRO A 42 -0.36 14.69 15.52
C PRO A 42 0.71 15.76 15.78
N VAL A 43 1.67 15.43 16.66
CA VAL A 43 2.77 16.33 17.03
C VAL A 43 4.08 15.65 16.66
N VAL A 44 5.07 16.45 16.25
CA VAL A 44 6.42 15.95 15.97
C VAL A 44 7.05 15.42 17.26
N LEU A 45 7.50 14.17 17.22
CA LEU A 45 8.21 13.54 18.32
C LEU A 45 9.62 14.13 18.45
N THR A 46 9.91 14.68 19.62
CA THR A 46 11.23 15.18 20.01
C THR A 46 11.70 14.48 21.27
N SER A 47 13.00 14.52 21.56
CA SER A 47 13.52 13.93 22.79
C SER A 47 12.93 14.59 24.05
N GLN A 48 12.51 15.85 23.97
CA GLN A 48 11.94 16.61 25.07
C GLN A 48 10.48 16.23 25.37
N ASN A 49 9.68 15.91 24.36
CA ASN A 49 8.25 15.59 24.53
C ASN A 49 7.94 14.08 24.53
N ALA A 50 8.90 13.22 24.22
CA ALA A 50 8.67 11.79 24.05
C ALA A 50 8.03 11.13 25.30
N ALA A 51 8.51 11.49 26.50
CA ALA A 51 7.97 10.96 27.74
C ALA A 51 6.49 11.34 27.97
N SER A 52 6.09 12.57 27.65
CA SER A 52 4.69 13.01 27.78
C SER A 52 3.77 12.39 26.72
N LEU A 53 4.35 11.91 25.61
CA LEU A 53 3.66 11.19 24.55
C LEU A 53 3.67 9.65 24.77
N GLY A 54 4.17 9.17 25.91
CA GLY A 54 4.19 7.74 26.26
C GLY A 54 5.32 6.94 25.61
N ILE A 55 6.35 7.62 25.09
CA ILE A 55 7.53 7.01 24.47
C ILE A 55 8.75 7.36 25.34
N PRO A 56 9.03 6.61 26.42
CA PRO A 56 10.04 7.00 27.40
C PRO A 56 11.48 6.95 26.86
N ASN A 57 11.76 6.08 25.89
CA ASN A 57 13.09 5.91 25.29
C ASN A 57 12.99 5.91 23.75
N PRO A 58 12.80 7.07 23.11
CA PRO A 58 12.67 7.13 21.66
C PRO A 58 14.00 6.76 21.00
N THR A 59 13.96 5.90 19.97
CA THR A 59 15.14 5.64 19.15
C THR A 59 15.44 6.84 18.24
N PRO A 60 16.70 7.03 17.81
CA PRO A 60 17.03 8.12 16.88
C PRO A 60 16.19 8.11 15.59
N GLN A 61 15.73 6.94 15.14
CA GLN A 61 14.89 6.77 13.96
C GLN A 61 13.43 7.20 14.19
N GLN A 62 12.99 7.29 15.45
CA GLN A 62 11.63 7.72 15.81
C GLN A 62 11.52 9.25 15.91
N ILE A 63 12.62 9.94 16.28
CA ILE A 63 12.64 11.40 16.39
C ILE A 63 12.36 12.04 15.03
N GLY A 64 11.54 13.10 15.04
CA GLY A 64 11.09 13.80 13.84
C GLY A 64 9.86 13.20 13.17
N ARG A 65 9.35 12.04 13.64
CA ARG A 65 8.09 11.46 13.16
C ARG A 65 6.89 12.11 13.86
N GLU A 66 5.81 12.27 13.14
CA GLU A 66 4.53 12.65 13.70
C GLU A 66 3.90 11.49 14.49
N VAL A 67 3.45 11.77 15.71
CA VAL A 67 2.78 10.80 16.59
C VAL A 67 1.54 11.40 17.22
N PHE A 68 0.56 10.55 17.52
CA PHE A 68 -0.62 10.94 18.30
C PHE A 68 -0.32 10.80 19.79
N GLY A 69 -0.61 11.87 20.54
CA GLY A 69 -0.52 11.84 22.00
C GLY A 69 -1.72 11.14 22.67
N PRO A 70 -1.69 11.01 24.00
CA PRO A 70 -2.78 10.40 24.76
C PRO A 70 -4.05 11.28 24.84
N GLY A 71 -3.95 12.56 24.48
CA GLY A 71 -5.09 13.48 24.52
C GLY A 71 -6.22 13.07 23.57
N ARG A 72 -7.45 13.43 23.96
CA ARG A 72 -8.68 13.22 23.18
C ARG A 72 -9.46 14.52 23.07
N GLY A 73 -10.14 14.72 21.94
CA GLY A 73 -11.03 15.88 21.76
C GLY A 73 -12.18 15.89 22.78
N ASN A 74 -12.83 14.73 22.96
CA ASN A 74 -13.79 14.48 24.04
C ASN A 74 -13.24 13.39 24.96
N SER A 75 -12.93 13.75 26.20
CA SER A 75 -12.35 12.84 27.20
C SER A 75 -13.32 11.78 27.73
N ALA A 76 -14.63 11.89 27.45
CA ALA A 76 -15.62 10.88 27.84
C ALA A 76 -15.50 9.60 27.00
N PHE A 77 -14.84 9.67 25.84
CA PHE A 77 -14.67 8.54 24.92
C PHE A 77 -13.20 8.30 24.65
N ASN A 78 -12.78 7.03 24.57
CA ASN A 78 -11.44 6.72 24.09
C ASN A 78 -11.32 6.97 22.58
N ASP A 79 -12.29 6.49 21.80
CA ASP A 79 -12.28 6.58 20.34
C ASP A 79 -13.66 6.96 19.81
N ILE A 80 -13.69 7.75 18.73
CA ILE A 80 -14.92 8.06 17.98
C ILE A 80 -14.64 7.72 16.51
N PHE A 81 -15.21 6.61 16.06
CA PHE A 81 -14.99 6.09 14.71
C PHE A 81 -15.89 6.78 13.69
N LEU A 82 -15.27 7.33 12.64
CA LEU A 82 -15.94 7.91 11.48
C LEU A 82 -15.55 7.13 10.23
N LEU A 83 -16.53 6.77 9.42
CA LEU A 83 -16.31 6.17 8.11
C LEU A 83 -16.20 7.29 7.06
N GLU A 84 -15.07 7.35 6.36
CA GLU A 84 -14.85 8.30 5.28
C GLU A 84 -14.46 7.59 3.98
N ASN A 85 -14.84 8.17 2.84
CA ASN A 85 -14.41 7.69 1.52
C ASN A 85 -13.24 8.54 1.01
N SER A 86 -12.15 8.61 1.77
CA SER A 86 -11.01 9.50 1.52
C SER A 86 -9.70 8.77 1.15
N ALA A 87 -9.62 7.45 1.29
CA ALA A 87 -8.38 6.72 1.05
C ALA A 87 -8.12 6.46 -0.45
N SER A 88 -6.84 6.48 -0.82
CA SER A 88 -6.36 6.12 -2.16
C SER A 88 -5.30 5.02 -2.09
N SER A 89 -5.29 4.12 -3.06
CA SER A 89 -4.29 3.06 -3.17
C SER A 89 -3.85 2.87 -4.61
N THR A 90 -2.61 2.46 -4.81
CA THR A 90 -2.01 2.19 -6.12
C THR A 90 -1.34 0.84 -6.09
N TYR A 91 -1.61 0.02 -7.10
CA TYR A 91 -0.98 -1.28 -7.31
C TYR A 91 -0.38 -1.36 -8.71
N ASN A 92 0.84 -1.91 -8.79
CA ASN A 92 1.58 -2.13 -10.02
C ASN A 92 1.93 -3.61 -10.10
N GLY A 93 1.52 -4.28 -11.19
CA GLY A 93 1.88 -5.66 -11.49
C GLY A 93 2.66 -5.75 -12.78
N LEU A 94 3.76 -6.50 -12.79
CA LEU A 94 4.52 -6.84 -13.99
C LEU A 94 4.63 -8.36 -14.07
N THR A 95 4.35 -8.92 -15.24
CA THR A 95 4.48 -10.35 -15.50
C THR A 95 5.24 -10.54 -16.81
N ALA A 96 6.33 -11.29 -16.76
CA ALA A 96 7.05 -11.76 -17.93
C ALA A 96 6.85 -13.28 -18.04
N SER A 97 6.68 -13.77 -19.26
CA SER A 97 6.49 -15.20 -19.50
C SER A 97 7.18 -15.64 -20.78
N LEU A 98 7.67 -16.87 -20.78
CA LEU A 98 8.24 -17.55 -21.93
C LEU A 98 7.43 -18.82 -22.17
N ASN A 99 6.96 -19.00 -23.39
CA ASN A 99 6.20 -20.18 -23.80
C ASN A 99 6.98 -20.93 -24.89
N ARG A 100 7.28 -22.21 -24.68
CA ARG A 100 7.92 -23.08 -25.67
C ARG A 100 6.97 -24.19 -26.08
N ARG A 101 6.59 -24.25 -27.36
CA ARG A 101 5.85 -25.37 -27.92
C ARG A 101 6.82 -26.53 -28.16
N MET A 102 6.59 -27.68 -27.53
CA MET A 102 7.30 -28.92 -27.89
C MET A 102 6.48 -29.62 -28.97
N ALA A 103 7.12 -30.01 -30.07
CA ALA A 103 6.51 -30.92 -31.02
C ALA A 103 6.66 -32.34 -30.47
N ASP A 104 5.55 -33.07 -30.30
CA ASP A 104 5.57 -34.49 -29.95
C ASP A 104 6.26 -35.28 -31.06
N GLY A 105 7.11 -36.22 -30.64
CA GLY A 105 7.88 -37.08 -31.52
C GLY A 105 8.77 -38.07 -30.76
N TRP A 106 8.23 -38.77 -29.76
CA TRP A 106 8.80 -40.04 -29.27
C TRP A 106 7.65 -40.99 -28.94
N GLU A 107 7.21 -41.78 -29.94
CA GLU A 107 6.54 -43.04 -29.69
C GLU A 107 7.64 -44.11 -29.50
N LEU A 108 7.53 -44.90 -28.42
CA LEU A 108 8.37 -46.08 -28.13
C LEU A 108 7.75 -47.33 -28.76
#